data_AF-A0A2B5I461-F1
#
_entry.id   AF-A0A2B5I461-F1
#
_cell.length_a   1.000
_cell.length_b   1.000
_cell.length_c   1.000
_cell.angle_alpha   90.00
_cell.angle_beta   90.00
_cell.angle_gamma   90.00
#
_symmetry.space_group_name_H-M   'P 1'
#
loop_
_entity.id
_entity.type
_entity.pdbx_description
1 polymer ?
#
loop_
_entity_poly.entity_id
_entity_poly.type
_entity_poly.pdbx_seq_one_letter_code
_entity_poly.pdbx_strand_id
1 'polypeptide(L)'
;MLDRLSRENYIIENTLAKGVDSVTPFAKGVEILPDGSVARTGTNYSGKFQEAHDASKASIQSRISNLESGGVKGTGKVSNSGESLSRIEYLRNKYGRFTHQELNDRINLRDAVAKEVERLNNLGLSNREMGPAVAGTFDKTTGKYYFGINNTSGKIPEELHPLIEQRITNMPKNIKEGYTFTYGEGSHAEVYSLNQALLANSQASASNFITHVVRSGKKLKPAGMMMPTCPHCNFITEGFEFSSEVKKIGKSN
;
A
#
# COMPACT_ATOMS: atom_id res chain seq x y z
N MET A 1 -7.51 -20.69 6.32
CA MET A 1 -6.47 -21.50 5.65
C MET A 1 -5.71 -20.57 4.72
N LEU A 2 -4.48 -20.16 5.08
CA LEU A 2 -3.75 -19.14 4.30
C LEU A 2 -3.21 -19.75 3.00
N ASP A 3 -3.59 -19.14 1.89
CA ASP A 3 -3.16 -19.48 0.55
C ASP A 3 -1.62 -19.42 0.42
N ARG A 4 -1.07 -20.22 -0.49
CA ARG A 4 0.38 -20.40 -0.69
C ARG A 4 1.09 -19.07 -1.03
N LEU A 5 0.41 -18.17 -1.74
CA LEU A 5 0.90 -16.81 -2.02
C LEU A 5 0.96 -15.92 -0.77
N SER A 6 0.03 -16.10 0.18
CA SER A 6 0.07 -15.40 1.47
C SER A 6 1.22 -15.86 2.36
N ARG A 7 1.68 -17.11 2.20
CA ARG A 7 2.85 -17.64 2.92
C ARG A 7 4.17 -17.15 2.32
N GLU A 8 4.26 -17.04 1.00
CA GLU A 8 5.46 -16.52 0.32
C GLU A 8 5.69 -15.04 0.65
N ASN A 9 4.63 -14.21 0.67
CA ASN A 9 4.73 -12.81 1.11
C ASN A 9 5.12 -12.70 2.60
N TYR A 10 4.62 -13.59 3.46
CA TYR A 10 4.98 -13.63 4.89
C TYR A 10 6.45 -13.99 5.15
N ILE A 11 7.07 -14.80 4.29
CA ILE A 11 8.49 -15.16 4.38
C ILE A 11 9.39 -14.01 3.93
N ILE A 12 8.98 -13.28 2.89
CA ILE A 12 9.73 -12.11 2.39
C ILE A 12 9.72 -10.98 3.44
N GLU A 13 8.57 -10.69 4.05
CA GLU A 13 8.46 -9.66 5.11
C GLU A 13 9.29 -9.99 6.36
N ASN A 14 9.34 -11.25 6.80
CA ASN A 14 10.19 -11.67 7.92
C ASN A 14 11.70 -11.59 7.62
N THR A 15 12.09 -11.78 6.36
CA THR A 15 13.50 -11.68 5.94
C THR A 15 13.96 -10.22 5.91
N LEU A 16 13.08 -9.30 5.51
CA LEU A 16 13.30 -7.85 5.59
C LEU A 16 13.37 -7.36 7.05
N ALA A 17 12.47 -7.84 7.92
CA ALA A 17 12.46 -7.47 9.34
C ALA A 17 13.75 -7.88 10.09
N LYS A 18 14.27 -9.08 9.81
CA LYS A 18 15.58 -9.53 10.36
C LYS A 18 16.76 -8.71 9.85
N GLY A 19 16.66 -8.17 8.63
CA GLY A 19 17.60 -7.19 8.11
C GLY A 19 17.59 -5.91 8.94
N VAL A 20 16.41 -5.37 9.25
CA VAL A 20 16.21 -4.13 10.04
C VAL A 20 16.74 -4.27 11.48
N ASP A 21 16.59 -5.44 12.11
CA ASP A 21 17.12 -5.69 13.46
C ASP A 21 18.66 -5.72 13.52
N SER A 22 19.33 -6.12 12.43
CA SER A 22 20.80 -6.10 12.34
C SER A 22 21.37 -4.69 12.20
N VAL A 23 20.53 -3.74 11.81
CA VAL A 23 20.95 -2.36 11.63
C VAL A 23 20.81 -1.58 12.94
N THR A 24 19.88 -1.92 13.85
CA THR A 24 19.62 -1.24 15.14
C THR A 24 20.83 -0.95 16.07
N PRO A 25 21.97 -1.68 16.06
CA PRO A 25 23.17 -1.27 16.80
C PRO A 25 23.82 0.04 16.28
N PHE A 26 23.49 0.50 15.07
CA PHE A 26 24.08 1.69 14.44
C PHE A 26 23.76 3.05 15.09
N ALA A 27 22.74 3.12 15.95
CA ALA A 27 22.12 4.37 16.38
C ALA A 27 22.54 4.77 17.80
N LYS A 28 23.30 3.90 18.49
CA LYS A 28 23.84 4.19 19.82
C LYS A 28 25.34 4.45 19.74
N GLY A 29 25.72 5.54 19.05
CA GLY A 29 27.06 6.12 19.13
C GLY A 29 27.28 6.94 20.42
N VAL A 30 26.76 6.45 21.55
CA VAL A 30 26.79 7.15 22.83
C VAL A 30 27.03 6.13 23.94
N GLU A 31 28.16 6.26 24.63
CA GLU A 31 28.50 5.49 25.81
C GLU A 31 28.46 6.42 27.04
N ILE A 32 27.76 6.01 28.10
CA ILE A 32 27.72 6.74 29.38
C ILE A 32 28.82 6.13 30.26
N LEU A 33 29.79 6.95 30.63
CA LEU A 33 30.91 6.54 31.47
C LEU A 33 30.46 6.42 32.94
N PRO A 34 31.19 5.66 33.77
CA PRO A 34 30.83 5.44 35.18
C PRO A 34 30.72 6.71 36.02
N ASP A 35 31.36 7.80 35.59
CA ASP A 35 31.31 9.13 36.22
C ASP A 35 30.10 9.98 35.76
N GLY A 36 29.23 9.42 34.91
CA GLY A 36 28.05 10.07 34.36
C GLY A 36 28.34 10.96 33.15
N SER A 37 29.58 11.02 32.67
CA SER A 37 29.92 11.77 31.46
C SER A 37 29.57 10.99 30.18
N VAL A 38 29.35 11.72 29.08
CA VAL A 38 28.93 11.17 27.80
C VAL A 38 30.07 11.30 26.78
N ALA A 39 30.57 10.18 26.27
CA ALA A 39 31.58 10.15 25.21
C ALA A 39 30.94 9.85 23.84
N ARG A 40 31.17 10.74 22.85
CA ARG A 40 30.84 10.49 21.44
C ARG A 40 32.08 9.95 20.73
N THR A 41 32.13 8.63 20.51
CA THR A 41 33.11 8.04 19.60
C THR A 41 32.61 8.24 18.17
N GLY A 42 33.43 8.86 17.32
CA GLY A 42 33.06 9.21 15.94
C GLY A 42 32.60 7.99 15.16
N THR A 43 31.32 7.93 14.82
CA THR A 43 30.79 6.86 13.97
C THR A 43 31.33 7.08 12.55
N ASN A 44 32.16 6.17 12.03
CA ASN A 44 32.55 6.12 10.62
C ASN A 44 31.34 5.70 9.76
N TYR A 45 30.35 6.59 9.70
CA TYR A 45 29.08 6.39 9.04
C TYR A 45 29.27 6.11 7.55
N SER A 46 30.17 6.87 6.91
CA SER A 46 30.51 6.73 5.49
C SER A 46 31.15 5.37 5.17
N GLY A 47 32.08 4.88 6.00
CA GLY A 47 32.75 3.59 5.78
C GLY A 47 31.78 2.41 5.88
N LYS A 48 30.90 2.41 6.89
CA LYS A 48 29.92 1.32 7.08
C LYS A 48 28.81 1.33 6.04
N PHE A 49 28.43 2.50 5.52
CA PHE A 49 27.48 2.59 4.42
C PHE A 49 28.06 2.02 3.12
N GLN A 50 29.34 2.31 2.85
CA GLN A 50 30.06 1.76 1.72
C GLN A 50 30.17 0.23 1.80
N GLU A 51 30.50 -0.31 2.97
CA GLU A 51 30.55 -1.76 3.21
C GLU A 51 29.20 -2.44 2.97
N ALA A 52 28.10 -1.86 3.47
CA ALA A 52 26.76 -2.39 3.27
C ALA A 52 26.31 -2.33 1.80
N HIS A 53 26.65 -1.24 1.11
CA HIS A 53 26.38 -1.07 -0.31
C HIS A 53 27.15 -2.11 -1.14
N ASP A 54 28.44 -2.31 -0.87
CA ASP A 54 29.28 -3.25 -1.60
C ASP A 54 28.89 -4.71 -1.34
N ALA A 55 28.50 -5.05 -0.10
CA ALA A 55 27.94 -6.35 0.24
C ALA A 55 26.61 -6.62 -0.49
N SER A 56 25.75 -5.61 -0.60
CA SER A 56 24.47 -5.72 -1.32
C SER A 56 24.70 -5.90 -2.82
N LYS A 57 25.65 -5.16 -3.41
CA LYS A 57 26.05 -5.29 -4.81
C LYS A 57 26.60 -6.69 -5.11
N ALA A 58 27.47 -7.23 -4.25
CA ALA A 58 28.01 -8.58 -4.38
C ALA A 58 26.93 -9.66 -4.27
N SER A 59 25.96 -9.49 -3.35
CA SER A 59 24.82 -10.42 -3.20
C SER A 59 23.94 -10.45 -4.45
N ILE A 60 23.66 -9.28 -5.03
CA ILE A 60 22.88 -9.17 -6.27
C ILE A 60 23.62 -9.80 -7.44
N GLN A 61 24.92 -9.51 -7.59
CA GLN A 61 25.75 -10.09 -8.65
C GLN A 61 25.83 -11.62 -8.53
N SER A 62 25.96 -12.17 -7.32
CA SER A 62 25.92 -13.62 -7.08
C SER A 62 24.58 -14.22 -7.49
N ARG A 63 23.45 -13.56 -7.18
CA ARG A 63 22.12 -14.03 -7.60
C ARG A 63 21.93 -14.00 -9.11
N ILE A 64 22.43 -12.95 -9.79
CA ILE A 64 22.41 -12.86 -11.25
C ILE A 64 23.25 -13.98 -11.88
N SER A 65 24.48 -14.19 -11.39
CA SER A 65 25.34 -15.28 -11.86
C SER A 65 24.73 -16.67 -11.64
N ASN A 66 24.03 -16.89 -10.52
CA ASN A 66 23.30 -18.14 -10.25
C ASN A 66 22.09 -18.35 -11.18
N LEU A 67 21.45 -17.27 -11.65
CA LEU A 67 20.38 -17.32 -12.63
C LEU A 67 20.93 -17.60 -14.04
N GLU A 68 22.05 -16.98 -14.40
CA GLU A 68 22.74 -17.17 -15.68
C GLU A 68 23.36 -18.57 -15.82
N SER A 69 23.80 -19.17 -14.72
CA SER A 69 24.39 -20.52 -14.68
C SER A 69 23.36 -21.67 -14.57
N GLY A 70 22.06 -21.38 -14.70
CA GLY A 70 21.01 -22.41 -14.81
C GLY A 70 20.71 -23.19 -13.52
N GLY A 71 21.12 -22.69 -12.35
CA GLY A 71 21.04 -23.38 -11.06
C GLY A 71 19.67 -23.42 -10.37
N VAL A 72 18.55 -23.24 -11.09
CA VAL A 72 17.21 -23.35 -10.49
C VAL A 72 16.76 -24.82 -10.51
N LYS A 73 17.08 -25.57 -9.45
CA LYS A 73 16.44 -26.86 -9.19
C LYS A 73 14.99 -26.63 -8.73
N GLY A 74 14.05 -26.85 -9.65
CA GLY A 74 12.71 -27.34 -9.33
C GLY A 74 11.54 -26.39 -9.64
N THR A 75 10.99 -26.52 -10.85
CA THR A 75 9.55 -26.78 -11.04
C THR A 75 9.41 -27.62 -12.31
N GLY A 76 8.59 -28.68 -12.24
CA GLY A 76 8.49 -29.74 -13.25
C GLY A 76 8.36 -29.24 -14.69
N LYS A 77 9.05 -29.94 -15.58
CA LYS A 77 8.93 -29.85 -17.03
C LYS A 77 7.48 -30.19 -17.41
N VAL A 78 6.64 -29.18 -17.63
CA VAL A 78 5.35 -29.37 -18.30
C VAL A 78 5.66 -29.46 -19.78
N SER A 79 5.76 -30.69 -20.27
CA SER A 79 5.80 -31.00 -21.69
C SER A 79 4.40 -30.79 -22.24
N ASN A 80 4.15 -29.68 -22.92
CA ASN A 80 3.21 -29.63 -24.04
C ASN A 80 3.46 -28.38 -24.89
N SER A 81 3.51 -28.62 -26.20
CA SER A 81 3.69 -27.70 -27.32
C SER A 81 3.05 -26.32 -27.16
N GLY A 82 3.87 -25.27 -27.29
CA GLY A 82 3.48 -23.86 -27.30
C GLY A 82 4.48 -23.04 -26.49
N GLU A 83 5.07 -21.99 -27.08
CA GLU A 83 6.10 -21.15 -26.46
C GLU A 83 5.78 -20.83 -24.99
N SER A 84 6.68 -21.18 -24.07
CA SER A 84 6.48 -20.92 -22.66
C SER A 84 6.59 -19.42 -22.39
N LEU A 85 5.44 -18.75 -22.28
CA LEU A 85 5.39 -17.34 -21.88
C LEU A 85 6.13 -17.17 -20.55
N SER A 86 7.01 -16.16 -20.46
CA SER A 86 7.62 -15.80 -19.19
C SER A 86 6.54 -15.50 -18.15
N ARG A 87 6.83 -15.72 -16.86
CA ARG A 87 5.89 -15.42 -15.76
C ARG A 87 5.37 -13.99 -15.83
N ILE A 88 6.22 -13.03 -16.23
CA ILE A 88 5.85 -11.63 -16.43
C ILE A 88 4.86 -11.47 -17.57
N GLU A 89 5.10 -12.15 -18.68
CA GLU A 89 4.23 -12.10 -19.85
C GLU A 89 2.85 -12.73 -19.56
N TYR A 90 2.82 -13.85 -18.84
CA TYR A 90 1.57 -14.41 -18.31
C TYR A 90 0.81 -13.39 -17.46
N LEU A 91 1.49 -12.69 -16.54
CA LEU A 91 0.84 -11.71 -15.66
C LEU A 91 0.29 -10.52 -16.45
N ARG A 92 1.04 -10.02 -17.43
CA ARG A 92 0.59 -8.95 -18.34
C ARG A 92 -0.60 -9.37 -19.17
N ASN A 93 -0.65 -10.62 -19.63
CA ASN A 93 -1.78 -11.13 -20.40
C ASN A 93 -3.02 -11.34 -19.53
N LYS A 94 -2.84 -11.77 -18.27
CA LYS A 94 -3.95 -12.01 -17.34
C LYS A 94 -4.53 -10.73 -16.73
N TYR A 95 -3.69 -9.78 -16.34
CA TYR A 95 -4.09 -8.59 -15.58
C TYR A 95 -3.91 -7.29 -16.36
N GLY A 96 -3.37 -7.37 -17.57
CA GLY A 96 -3.15 -6.23 -18.44
C GLY A 96 -1.79 -5.59 -18.25
N ARG A 97 -1.53 -4.61 -19.11
CA ARG A 97 -0.34 -3.77 -19.05
C ARG A 97 -0.76 -2.39 -18.56
N PHE A 98 0.02 -1.86 -17.63
CA PHE A 98 -0.01 -0.43 -17.34
C PHE A 98 0.88 0.29 -18.34
N THR A 99 0.43 1.45 -18.79
CA THR A 99 1.26 2.44 -19.46
C THR A 99 2.27 3.04 -18.48
N HIS A 100 3.33 3.67 -19.01
CA HIS A 100 4.29 4.40 -18.17
C HIS A 100 3.59 5.50 -17.34
N GLN A 101 2.59 6.16 -17.91
CA GLN A 101 1.83 7.19 -17.20
C GLN A 101 1.04 6.58 -16.03
N GLU A 102 0.28 5.50 -16.26
CA GLU A 102 -0.46 4.83 -15.18
C GLU A 102 0.47 4.35 -14.05
N LEU A 103 1.68 3.87 -14.38
CA LEU A 103 2.67 3.49 -13.37
C LEU A 103 3.16 4.71 -12.57
N ASN A 104 3.50 5.80 -13.25
CA ASN A 104 3.96 7.04 -12.60
C ASN A 104 2.88 7.63 -11.69
N ASP A 105 1.63 7.70 -12.16
CA ASP A 105 0.49 8.19 -11.37
C ASP A 105 0.32 7.38 -10.08
N ARG A 106 0.45 6.05 -10.18
CA ARG A 106 0.35 5.14 -9.03
C ARG A 106 1.52 5.28 -8.06
N ILE A 107 2.74 5.47 -8.56
CA ILE A 107 3.93 5.69 -7.72
C ILE A 107 3.80 7.02 -6.98
N ASN A 108 3.43 8.09 -7.68
CA ASN A 108 3.27 9.42 -7.10
C ASN A 108 2.15 9.46 -6.07
N LEU A 109 1.02 8.78 -6.34
CA LEU A 109 -0.06 8.64 -5.36
C LEU A 109 0.39 7.89 -4.10
N ARG A 110 1.20 6.84 -4.22
CA ARG A 110 1.75 6.11 -3.06
C ARG A 110 2.64 7.01 -2.22
N ASP A 111 3.53 7.76 -2.86
CA ASP A 111 4.40 8.74 -2.18
C ASP A 111 3.59 9.84 -1.48
N ALA A 112 2.57 10.38 -2.16
CA ALA A 112 1.67 11.39 -1.60
C ALA A 112 0.93 10.88 -0.36
N VAL A 113 0.42 9.65 -0.39
CA VAL A 113 -0.24 9.03 0.78
C VAL A 113 0.74 8.74 1.91
N ALA A 114 1.97 8.31 1.60
CA ALA A 114 3.00 8.11 2.62
C ALA A 114 3.36 9.42 3.34
N LYS A 115 3.52 10.51 2.59
CA LYS A 115 3.74 11.85 3.13
C LYS A 115 2.55 12.33 3.98
N GLU A 116 1.33 12.01 3.58
CA GLU A 116 0.15 12.34 4.38
C GLU A 116 0.12 11.58 5.70
N VAL A 117 0.45 10.28 5.70
CA VAL A 117 0.61 9.49 6.94
C VAL A 117 1.67 10.12 7.85
N GLU A 118 2.82 10.51 7.31
CA GLU A 118 3.87 11.20 8.07
C GLU A 118 3.37 12.53 8.65
N ARG A 119 2.67 13.34 7.85
CA ARG A 119 2.08 14.62 8.29
C ARG A 119 1.10 14.41 9.44
N LEU A 120 0.20 13.42 9.34
CA LEU A 120 -0.78 13.10 10.39
C LEU A 120 -0.10 12.64 11.69
N ASN A 121 0.97 11.84 11.58
CA ASN A 121 1.79 11.44 12.73
C ASN A 121 2.49 12.64 13.39
N ASN A 122 3.04 13.56 12.58
CA ASN A 122 3.72 14.76 13.06
C ASN A 122 2.77 15.77 13.71
N LEU A 123 1.49 15.76 13.33
CA LEU A 123 0.43 16.51 14.02
C LEU A 123 0.05 15.90 15.39
N GLY A 124 0.59 14.73 15.73
CA GLY A 124 0.33 14.08 17.01
C GLY A 124 -1.04 13.40 17.11
N LEU A 125 -1.70 13.12 15.98
CA LEU A 125 -2.97 12.37 16.00
C LEU A 125 -2.74 10.99 16.60
N SER A 126 -3.56 10.64 17.60
CA SER A 126 -3.56 9.31 18.17
C SER A 126 -4.12 8.29 17.17
N ASN A 127 -3.77 7.01 17.38
CA ASN A 127 -4.36 5.90 16.62
C ASN A 127 -5.89 5.82 16.71
N ARG A 128 -6.50 6.44 17.74
CA ARG A 128 -7.96 6.50 17.93
C ARG A 128 -8.59 7.63 17.12
N GLU A 129 -7.87 8.71 16.90
CA GLU A 129 -8.32 9.83 16.07
C GLU A 129 -8.14 9.51 14.59
N MET A 130 -6.98 8.95 14.22
CA MET A 130 -6.69 8.58 12.83
C MET A 130 -7.49 7.36 12.35
N GLY A 131 -7.86 6.47 13.27
CA GLY A 131 -8.48 5.19 12.93
C GLY A 131 -7.52 4.25 12.20
N PRO A 132 -8.02 3.17 11.57
CA PRO A 132 -7.18 2.10 11.01
C PRO A 132 -6.51 2.41 9.67
N ALA A 133 -6.98 3.41 8.92
CA ALA A 133 -6.54 3.65 7.55
C ALA A 133 -6.39 5.14 7.23
N VAL A 134 -5.50 5.40 6.27
CA VAL A 134 -5.34 6.66 5.57
C VAL A 134 -5.49 6.36 4.08
N ALA A 135 -6.23 7.20 3.37
CA ALA A 135 -6.44 7.04 1.94
C ALA A 135 -6.12 8.32 1.19
N GLY A 136 -5.69 8.17 -0.06
CA GLY A 136 -5.56 9.25 -1.02
C GLY A 136 -6.24 8.89 -2.32
N THR A 137 -6.92 9.87 -2.93
CA THR A 137 -7.48 9.77 -4.27
C THR A 137 -6.80 10.78 -5.18
N PHE A 138 -6.19 10.30 -6.27
CA PHE A 138 -5.58 11.11 -7.32
C PHE A 138 -6.58 11.34 -8.45
N ASP A 139 -6.79 12.60 -8.81
CA ASP A 139 -7.54 12.99 -10.01
C ASP A 139 -6.58 13.20 -11.18
N LYS A 140 -6.61 12.28 -12.15
CA LYS A 140 -5.75 12.30 -13.34
C LYS A 140 -6.00 13.51 -14.25
N THR A 141 -7.16 14.17 -14.14
CA THR A 141 -7.48 15.33 -15.00
C THR A 141 -6.95 16.64 -14.45
N THR A 142 -6.88 16.77 -13.12
CA THR A 142 -6.44 18.00 -12.46
C THR A 142 -5.05 17.89 -11.83
N GLY A 143 -4.53 16.68 -11.68
CA GLY A 143 -3.26 16.42 -11.00
C GLY A 143 -3.34 16.57 -9.47
N LYS A 144 -4.55 16.71 -8.91
CA LYS A 144 -4.77 16.94 -7.46
C LYS A 144 -4.92 15.64 -6.70
N TYR A 145 -4.48 15.68 -5.43
CA TYR A 145 -4.66 14.60 -4.46
C TYR A 145 -5.63 15.05 -3.37
N TYR A 146 -6.51 14.13 -2.98
CA TYR A 146 -7.48 14.33 -1.91
C TYR A 146 -7.27 13.25 -0.86
N PHE A 147 -7.26 13.60 0.42
CA PHE A 147 -6.91 12.69 1.50
C PHE A 147 -8.08 12.45 2.44
N GLY A 148 -8.13 11.26 3.03
CA GLY A 148 -9.13 10.87 4.01
C GLY A 148 -8.53 10.00 5.10
N ILE A 149 -9.07 10.14 6.30
CA ILE A 149 -8.87 9.22 7.43
C ILE A 149 -10.23 8.66 7.85
N ASN A 150 -10.25 7.57 8.61
CA ASN A 150 -11.51 7.04 9.12
C ASN A 150 -12.17 8.02 10.09
N ASN A 151 -13.50 8.07 10.06
CA ASN A 151 -14.26 8.66 11.14
C ASN A 151 -14.57 7.58 12.20
N THR A 152 -13.95 7.70 13.37
CA THR A 152 -14.06 6.71 14.45
C THR A 152 -15.36 6.81 15.25
N SER A 153 -16.21 7.80 14.95
CA SER A 153 -17.59 7.88 15.44
C SER A 153 -18.60 7.28 14.46
N GLY A 154 -18.16 6.71 13.33
CA GLY A 154 -19.05 6.11 12.34
C GLY A 154 -19.77 7.10 11.43
N LYS A 155 -19.42 8.40 11.50
CA LYS A 155 -20.09 9.42 10.68
C LYS A 155 -19.57 9.40 9.25
N ILE A 156 -20.48 9.54 8.30
CA ILE A 156 -20.18 9.78 6.88
C ILE A 156 -19.77 11.24 6.64
N PRO A 157 -19.16 11.59 5.50
CA PRO A 157 -18.86 12.98 5.16
C PRO A 157 -20.09 13.88 5.28
N GLU A 158 -19.91 15.11 5.78
CA GLU A 158 -21.01 16.08 5.97
C GLU A 158 -21.62 16.53 4.65
N GLU A 159 -20.78 16.73 3.64
CA GLU A 159 -21.19 17.00 2.25
C GLU A 159 -20.89 15.76 1.40
N LEU A 160 -21.90 15.27 0.69
CA LEU A 160 -21.80 14.07 -0.14
C LEU A 160 -21.96 14.40 -1.61
N HIS A 161 -21.09 13.82 -2.44
CA HIS A 161 -21.35 13.75 -3.87
C HIS A 161 -22.56 12.83 -4.12
N PRO A 162 -23.51 13.19 -5.03
CA PRO A 162 -24.75 12.43 -5.24
C PRO A 162 -24.55 10.94 -5.49
N LEU A 163 -23.51 10.56 -6.23
CA LEU A 163 -23.18 9.15 -6.48
C LEU A 163 -22.84 8.38 -5.18
N ILE A 164 -22.09 9.01 -4.26
CA ILE A 164 -21.68 8.38 -3.00
C ILE A 164 -22.89 8.30 -2.07
N GLU A 165 -23.67 9.37 -1.96
CA GLU A 165 -24.92 9.40 -1.19
C GLU A 165 -25.89 8.30 -1.63
N GLN A 166 -26.11 8.18 -2.95
CA GLN A 166 -26.99 7.17 -3.51
C GLN A 166 -26.53 5.75 -3.13
N ARG A 167 -25.23 5.47 -3.15
CA ARG A 167 -24.69 4.14 -2.82
C ARG A 167 -24.70 3.83 -1.33
N ILE A 168 -24.50 4.83 -0.47
CA ILE A 168 -24.66 4.64 0.98
C ILE A 168 -26.14 4.35 1.30
N THR A 169 -27.06 5.14 0.74
CA THR A 169 -28.50 5.05 1.02
C THR A 169 -29.11 3.75 0.50
N ASN A 170 -28.72 3.32 -0.70
CA ASN A 170 -29.29 2.15 -1.36
C ASN A 170 -28.46 0.87 -1.18
N MET A 171 -27.61 0.82 -0.15
CA MET A 171 -26.80 -0.37 0.11
C MET A 171 -27.70 -1.59 0.42
N PRO A 172 -27.54 -2.70 -0.32
CA PRO A 172 -28.30 -3.93 -0.07
C PRO A 172 -28.16 -4.42 1.37
N LYS A 173 -29.27 -4.86 1.98
CA LYS A 173 -29.33 -5.33 3.36
C LYS A 173 -28.29 -6.41 3.67
N ASN A 174 -28.08 -7.36 2.74
CA ASN A 174 -27.10 -8.43 2.89
C ASN A 174 -25.65 -7.91 2.94
N ILE A 175 -25.34 -6.81 2.25
CA ILE A 175 -24.01 -6.17 2.31
C ILE A 175 -23.90 -5.38 3.61
N LYS A 176 -24.95 -4.62 3.95
CA LYS A 176 -25.01 -3.79 5.15
C LYS A 176 -24.82 -4.64 6.43
N GLU A 177 -25.62 -5.68 6.60
CA GLU A 177 -25.58 -6.55 7.78
C GLU A 177 -24.44 -7.59 7.72
N GLY A 178 -23.90 -7.86 6.54
CA GLY A 178 -22.85 -8.87 6.33
C GLY A 178 -21.46 -8.46 6.85
N TYR A 179 -21.25 -7.20 7.24
CA TYR A 179 -19.97 -6.73 7.77
C TYR A 179 -20.15 -5.95 9.07
N THR A 180 -19.64 -6.49 10.17
CA THR A 180 -19.81 -5.95 11.53
C THR A 180 -18.58 -5.22 12.06
N PHE A 181 -17.46 -5.24 11.33
CA PHE A 181 -16.21 -4.57 11.72
C PHE A 181 -16.15 -3.13 11.18
N THR A 182 -17.23 -2.38 11.36
CA THR A 182 -17.34 -0.95 11.00
C THR A 182 -18.01 -0.16 12.12
N TYR A 183 -17.71 1.13 12.22
CA TYR A 183 -18.48 2.06 13.06
C TYR A 183 -19.66 2.68 12.30
N GLY A 184 -19.64 2.63 10.97
CA GLY A 184 -20.72 3.13 10.11
C GLY A 184 -20.40 2.90 8.63
N GLU A 185 -21.41 2.59 7.83
CA GLU A 185 -21.21 2.39 6.40
C GLU A 185 -20.80 3.72 5.74
N GLY A 186 -19.67 3.73 5.04
CA GLY A 186 -19.15 4.93 4.40
C GLY A 186 -18.31 5.83 5.30
N SER A 187 -18.04 5.45 6.56
CA SER A 187 -17.22 6.24 7.47
C SER A 187 -15.70 6.04 7.31
N HIS A 188 -15.27 5.33 6.27
CA HIS A 188 -13.87 4.94 6.06
C HIS A 188 -13.09 5.92 5.16
N ALA A 189 -11.77 5.91 5.34
CA ALA A 189 -10.82 6.80 4.68
C ALA A 189 -11.02 6.90 3.16
N GLU A 190 -11.20 5.76 2.47
CA GLU A 190 -11.37 5.72 1.01
C GLU A 190 -12.63 6.41 0.52
N VAL A 191 -13.71 6.42 1.33
CA VAL A 191 -14.96 7.10 0.98
C VAL A 191 -14.77 8.61 1.14
N TYR A 192 -14.09 9.04 2.20
CA TYR A 192 -13.77 10.46 2.42
C TYR A 192 -12.87 11.03 1.31
N SER A 193 -11.80 10.33 0.93
CA SER A 193 -10.87 10.81 -0.11
C SER A 193 -11.55 10.88 -1.47
N LEU A 194 -12.32 9.86 -1.84
CA LEU A 194 -13.02 9.80 -3.12
C LEU A 194 -14.17 10.82 -3.20
N ASN A 195 -14.94 10.98 -2.11
CA ASN A 195 -16.03 11.94 -2.04
C ASN A 195 -15.52 13.37 -2.28
N GLN A 196 -14.43 13.76 -1.62
CA GLN A 196 -13.80 15.07 -1.85
C GLN A 196 -13.35 15.26 -3.30
N ALA A 197 -12.74 14.24 -3.90
CA ALA A 197 -12.29 14.30 -5.29
C ALA A 197 -13.46 14.49 -6.27
N LEU A 198 -14.58 13.80 -6.04
CA LEU A 198 -15.79 13.90 -6.86
C LEU A 198 -16.48 15.26 -6.72
N LEU A 199 -16.60 15.78 -5.48
CA LEU A 199 -17.14 17.12 -5.24
C LEU A 199 -16.31 18.21 -5.92
N ALA A 200 -14.98 18.07 -5.90
CA ALA A 200 -14.07 19.03 -6.52
C ALA A 200 -14.05 18.98 -8.05
N ASN A 201 -14.55 17.90 -8.66
CA ASN A 201 -14.53 17.72 -10.11
C ASN A 201 -15.79 16.99 -10.62
N SER A 202 -16.87 17.75 -10.76
CA SER A 202 -18.18 17.23 -11.21
C SER A 202 -18.21 16.73 -12.66
N GLN A 203 -17.17 17.00 -13.45
CA GLN A 203 -17.08 16.59 -14.86
C GLN A 203 -16.22 15.33 -15.07
N ALA A 204 -15.52 14.87 -14.03
CA ALA A 204 -14.66 13.71 -14.14
C ALA A 204 -15.45 12.40 -14.16
N SER A 205 -15.06 11.50 -15.07
CA SER A 205 -15.56 10.12 -15.07
C SER A 205 -14.90 9.31 -13.95
N ALA A 206 -15.51 8.20 -13.54
CA ALA A 206 -14.93 7.30 -12.54
C ALA A 206 -13.51 6.83 -12.91
N SER A 207 -13.25 6.66 -14.21
CA SER A 207 -11.94 6.24 -14.72
C SER A 207 -10.85 7.31 -14.55
N ASN A 208 -11.19 8.55 -14.21
CA ASN A 208 -10.22 9.61 -13.97
C ASN A 208 -9.59 9.56 -12.58
N PHE A 209 -10.15 8.79 -11.65
CA PHE A 209 -9.67 8.73 -10.27
C PHE A 209 -8.91 7.42 -9.98
N ILE A 210 -7.84 7.52 -9.20
CA ILE A 210 -7.15 6.36 -8.62
C ILE A 210 -7.10 6.54 -7.10
N THR A 211 -7.59 5.57 -6.34
CA THR A 211 -7.54 5.58 -4.88
C THR A 211 -6.45 4.64 -4.36
N HIS A 212 -5.75 5.04 -3.30
CA HIS A 212 -4.79 4.23 -2.58
C HIS A 212 -5.09 4.27 -1.09
N VAL A 213 -5.11 3.09 -0.44
CA VAL A 213 -5.46 2.96 0.97
C VAL A 213 -4.34 2.22 1.69
N VAL A 214 -3.84 2.83 2.75
CA VAL A 214 -2.80 2.27 3.61
C VAL A 214 -3.26 2.25 5.06
N ARG A 215 -2.60 1.41 5.85
CA ARG A 215 -2.75 1.42 7.31
C ARG A 215 -2.12 2.67 7.88
N SER A 216 -2.80 3.28 8.85
CA SER A 216 -2.27 4.36 9.69
C SER A 216 -1.11 3.89 10.59
N GLY A 217 -1.10 2.61 10.95
CA GLY A 217 -0.05 1.96 11.74
C GLY A 217 -0.51 1.49 13.12
N LYS A 218 -0.12 0.27 13.49
CA LYS A 218 -0.24 -0.31 14.84
C LYS A 218 0.98 -1.18 15.12
N LYS A 219 1.25 -1.51 16.40
CA LYS A 219 2.40 -2.33 16.83
C LYS A 219 2.59 -3.64 16.04
N LEU A 220 1.52 -4.25 15.54
CA LEU A 220 1.54 -5.50 14.77
C LEU A 220 1.42 -5.31 13.25
N LYS A 221 1.09 -4.11 12.76
CA LYS A 221 0.90 -3.82 11.34
C LYS A 221 1.44 -2.41 11.04
N PRO A 222 2.61 -2.29 10.40
CA PRO A 222 3.26 -1.00 10.21
C PRO A 222 2.41 -0.06 9.35
N ALA A 223 2.61 1.24 9.57
CA ALA A 223 2.02 2.28 8.74
C ALA A 223 2.48 2.14 7.29
N GLY A 224 1.65 2.57 6.34
CA GLY A 224 1.99 2.50 4.90
C GLY A 224 1.75 1.15 4.24
N MET A 225 1.46 0.09 5.00
CA MET A 225 1.05 -1.20 4.42
C MET A 225 -0.34 -1.09 3.80
N MET A 226 -0.51 -1.65 2.60
CA MET A 226 -1.80 -1.63 1.90
C MET A 226 -2.92 -2.28 2.72
N MET A 227 -4.11 -1.68 2.67
CA MET A 227 -5.32 -2.19 3.32
C MET A 227 -6.37 -2.56 2.27
N PRO A 228 -6.94 -3.78 2.32
CA PRO A 228 -8.07 -4.12 1.47
C PRO A 228 -9.32 -3.33 1.89
N THR A 229 -10.12 -2.96 0.91
CA THR A 229 -11.41 -2.30 1.04
C THR A 229 -12.42 -3.24 1.71
N CYS A 230 -13.20 -2.74 2.68
CA CYS A 230 -14.25 -3.55 3.32
C CYS A 230 -15.45 -3.75 2.36
N PRO A 231 -16.36 -4.71 2.64
CA PRO A 231 -17.54 -4.93 1.78
C PRO A 231 -18.41 -3.69 1.57
N HIS A 232 -18.63 -2.88 2.62
CA HIS A 232 -19.39 -1.63 2.52
C HIS A 232 -18.73 -0.64 1.56
N CYS A 233 -17.42 -0.41 1.76
CA CYS A 233 -16.69 0.56 0.94
C CYS A 233 -16.50 0.06 -0.48
N ASN A 234 -16.29 -1.24 -0.70
CA ASN A 234 -16.24 -1.84 -2.02
C ASN A 234 -17.56 -1.63 -2.80
N PHE A 235 -18.72 -1.69 -2.13
CA PHE A 235 -20.00 -1.33 -2.76
C PHE A 235 -20.09 0.17 -3.07
N ILE A 236 -19.72 1.03 -2.11
CA ILE A 236 -19.77 2.48 -2.28
C ILE A 236 -18.83 2.97 -3.39
N THR A 237 -17.67 2.36 -3.54
CA THR A 237 -16.64 2.77 -4.49
C THR A 237 -16.58 1.87 -5.73
N GLU A 238 -17.63 1.09 -6.00
CA GLU A 238 -17.69 0.20 -7.15
C GLU A 238 -17.48 0.97 -8.47
N GLY A 239 -16.67 0.42 -9.37
CA GLY A 239 -16.33 1.05 -10.66
C GLY A 239 -15.21 2.10 -10.60
N PHE A 240 -14.71 2.45 -9.41
CA PHE A 240 -13.51 3.29 -9.27
C PHE A 240 -12.23 2.45 -9.20
N GLU A 241 -11.12 3.04 -9.65
CA GLU A 241 -9.83 2.36 -9.69
C GLU A 241 -9.14 2.42 -8.31
N PHE A 242 -8.74 1.26 -7.80
CA PHE A 242 -7.91 1.16 -6.59
C PHE A 242 -6.52 0.67 -6.95
N SER A 243 -5.50 1.41 -6.55
CA SER A 243 -4.10 1.06 -6.78
C SER A 243 -3.65 -0.17 -6.00
N SER A 244 -4.42 -0.56 -4.98
CA SER A 244 -4.23 -1.76 -4.17
C SER A 244 -4.78 -3.03 -4.82
N GLU A 245 -5.63 -2.89 -5.84
CA GLU A 245 -6.24 -3.99 -6.56
C GLU A 245 -5.54 -4.21 -7.90
N VAL A 246 -5.44 -5.48 -8.31
CA VAL A 246 -5.08 -5.81 -9.70
C VAL A 246 -6.17 -5.26 -10.62
N LYS A 247 -5.79 -4.69 -11.77
CA LYS A 247 -6.73 -4.22 -12.78
C LYS A 247 -7.66 -5.39 -13.14
N LYS A 248 -8.96 -5.25 -12.83
CA LYS A 248 -9.96 -6.27 -13.13
C LYS A 248 -10.21 -6.22 -14.64
N ILE A 249 -9.57 -7.11 -15.39
CA ILE A 249 -9.93 -7.33 -16.80
C ILE A 249 -11.22 -8.13 -16.83
N GLY A 250 -12.26 -7.63 -17.51
CA GLY A 250 -13.42 -8.43 -17.88
C GLY A 250 -14.62 -8.44 -16.93
N LYS A 251 -14.97 -7.32 -16.29
CA LYS A 251 -16.37 -7.11 -15.88
C LYS A 251 -16.97 -5.99 -16.72
N SER A 252 -17.30 -6.35 -17.96
CA SER A 252 -18.39 -5.70 -18.69
C SER A 252 -19.66 -5.86 -17.86
N ASN A 253 -20.47 -4.81 -17.77
CA ASN A 253 -21.84 -4.89 -17.23
C ASN A 253 -22.64 -5.98 -17.94
#